data_AF-A0A4R2NXS8-F1
#
_entry.id   AF-A0A4R2NXS8-F1
#
_cell.length_a   1.000
_cell.length_b   1.000
_cell.length_c   1.000
_cell.angle_alpha   90.00
_cell.angle_beta   90.00
_cell.angle_gamma   90.00
#
_symmetry.space_group_name_H-M   'P 1'
#
loop_
_entity.id
_entity.type
_entity.pdbx_description
1 polymer ?
#
loop_
_entity_poly.entity_id
_entity_poly.type
_entity_poly.pdbx_seq_one_letter_code
_entity_poly.pdbx_strand_id
1 'polypeptide(L)'
;MKKFSIALSALFLCITISCNDDNNISGSGNQEVADQQNALEDNKTDVAILESGIIINGATKNSGNPPSPNSNLDFNITSNSQKGFQSSGFDIKFSSNADVAGAYIRFKDVDGNVTADYFDVPASSFGTSFSNKGSFANSSIINKKIESTTLVNKNSETVINVDLKTTVPAGEFCYDICLYDSQNNVSTIETVCVTIEAWGGNAQLVGKWKLEEITDIDDTFDIDCNNGGTINVLESNIISQDILVYFNEDGSYNDSQKGETVYLDYSASAETCTVVYSTDSEKMDEERYGNWAFDEDDNRITIVLFSIKDLLDSNNSVDYEFGDKFFDGLFIKEITETKLVIEEVSPFGFEVTYVFKRV
;
A
#
# COMPACT_ATOMS: atom_id res chain seq x y z
N MET A 1 -33.93 -21.37 -68.52
CA MET A 1 -33.37 -20.05 -68.90
C MET A 1 -32.97 -19.35 -67.60
N LYS A 2 -31.77 -19.61 -67.07
CA LYS A 2 -30.52 -18.85 -67.25
C LYS A 2 -30.64 -17.35 -66.98
N LYS A 3 -30.11 -16.93 -65.83
CA LYS A 3 -29.17 -15.81 -65.53
C LYS A 3 -28.90 -15.93 -64.01
N PHE A 4 -27.94 -16.72 -63.53
CA PHE A 4 -26.49 -16.45 -63.44
C PHE A 4 -26.14 -14.97 -63.23
N SER A 5 -25.80 -14.63 -61.99
CA SER A 5 -24.77 -13.64 -61.68
C SER A 5 -23.93 -14.16 -60.51
N ILE A 6 -22.64 -14.28 -60.80
CA ILE A 6 -21.52 -14.71 -59.95
C ILE A 6 -20.82 -13.45 -59.41
N ALA A 7 -20.02 -13.64 -58.35
CA ALA A 7 -18.94 -12.80 -57.84
C ALA A 7 -19.35 -11.77 -56.77
N LEU A 8 -18.56 -11.52 -55.72
CA LEU A 8 -17.12 -11.74 -55.55
C LEU A 8 -16.79 -11.95 -54.06
N SER A 9 -15.89 -12.90 -53.82
CA SER A 9 -15.25 -13.20 -52.55
C SER A 9 -14.32 -12.06 -52.14
N ALA A 10 -14.37 -11.65 -50.86
CA ALA A 10 -13.29 -10.94 -50.18
C ALA A 10 -13.24 -11.44 -48.73
N LEU A 11 -12.70 -12.66 -48.60
CA LEU A 11 -12.22 -13.21 -47.35
C LEU A 11 -11.03 -12.35 -46.91
N PHE A 12 -11.24 -11.42 -45.98
CA PHE A 12 -10.15 -10.69 -45.33
C PHE A 12 -9.50 -11.63 -44.30
N LEU A 13 -8.65 -12.51 -44.82
CA LEU A 13 -7.75 -13.35 -44.06
C LEU A 13 -6.55 -12.47 -43.66
N CYS A 14 -6.67 -11.74 -42.54
CA CYS A 14 -5.49 -11.19 -41.89
C CYS A 14 -4.76 -12.36 -41.20
N ILE A 15 -3.90 -13.03 -41.96
CA ILE A 15 -2.81 -13.81 -41.38
C ILE A 15 -1.85 -12.78 -40.80
N THR A 16 -2.01 -12.45 -39.52
CA THR A 16 -0.88 -11.90 -38.77
C THR A 16 0.09 -13.04 -38.57
N ILE A 17 1.19 -12.94 -39.30
CA ILE A 17 2.39 -13.72 -39.09
C ILE A 17 2.89 -13.33 -37.70
N SER A 18 2.52 -14.08 -36.68
CA SER A 18 3.25 -14.09 -35.42
C SER A 18 4.55 -14.82 -35.71
N CYS A 19 5.63 -14.05 -35.80
CA CYS A 19 6.97 -14.58 -35.74
C CYS A 19 7.14 -15.25 -34.37
N ASN A 20 7.18 -16.57 -34.41
CA ASN A 20 7.71 -17.41 -33.36
C ASN A 20 9.22 -17.17 -33.28
N ASP A 21 9.64 -16.15 -32.52
CA ASP A 21 11.01 -16.06 -32.03
C ASP A 21 11.10 -16.84 -30.73
N ASP A 22 11.47 -18.12 -30.89
CA ASP A 22 11.90 -19.00 -29.81
C ASP A 22 13.15 -18.41 -29.14
N ASN A 23 12.95 -17.64 -28.08
CA ASN A 23 13.92 -17.45 -26.98
C ASN A 23 13.12 -17.44 -25.68
N ASN A 24 12.71 -18.63 -25.24
CA ASN A 24 11.78 -18.82 -24.13
C ASN A 24 12.49 -18.61 -22.78
N ILE A 25 12.61 -17.35 -22.35
CA ILE A 25 12.48 -16.99 -20.94
C ILE A 25 11.09 -16.39 -20.81
N SER A 26 10.08 -17.23 -20.61
CA SER A 26 8.71 -16.83 -20.32
C SER A 26 8.64 -16.27 -18.90
N GLY A 27 9.12 -15.04 -18.73
CA GLY A 27 9.29 -14.40 -17.43
C GLY A 27 8.18 -13.41 -17.06
N SER A 28 7.57 -12.74 -18.04
CA SER A 28 6.55 -11.70 -17.84
C SER A 28 5.13 -12.24 -17.97
N GLY A 29 4.18 -11.57 -17.33
CA GLY A 29 2.74 -11.82 -17.46
C GLY A 29 2.18 -11.35 -18.80
N ASN A 30 0.87 -11.51 -18.94
CA ASN A 30 0.10 -11.12 -20.12
C ASN A 30 -0.29 -9.64 -20.08
N GLN A 31 0.17 -8.86 -21.07
CA GLN A 31 -0.17 -7.43 -21.17
C GLN A 31 -1.66 -7.19 -21.32
N GLU A 32 -2.39 -8.04 -22.04
CA GLU A 32 -3.85 -7.89 -22.20
C GLU A 32 -4.58 -8.03 -20.86
N VAL A 33 -4.08 -8.87 -19.95
CA VAL A 33 -4.64 -9.02 -18.60
C VAL A 33 -4.35 -7.79 -17.75
N ALA A 34 -3.13 -7.26 -17.80
CA ALA A 34 -2.76 -6.02 -17.11
C ALA A 34 -3.61 -4.83 -17.60
N ASP A 35 -3.76 -4.66 -18.90
CA ASP A 35 -4.58 -3.59 -19.49
C ASP A 35 -6.07 -3.73 -19.07
N GLN A 36 -6.57 -4.98 -19.00
CA GLN A 36 -7.93 -5.24 -18.52
C GLN A 36 -8.10 -4.92 -17.04
N GLN A 37 -7.09 -5.16 -16.20
CA GLN A 37 -7.11 -4.83 -14.78
C GLN A 37 -7.15 -3.32 -14.57
N ASN A 38 -6.27 -2.56 -15.21
CA ASN A 38 -6.23 -1.10 -15.08
C ASN A 38 -7.55 -0.46 -15.55
N ALA A 39 -8.11 -0.95 -16.65
CA ALA A 39 -9.41 -0.48 -17.14
C ALA A 39 -10.58 -0.76 -16.17
N LEU A 40 -10.42 -1.59 -15.14
CA LEU A 40 -11.44 -1.76 -14.11
C LEU A 40 -11.56 -0.54 -13.19
N GLU A 41 -10.49 0.22 -13.03
CA GLU A 41 -10.40 1.36 -12.11
C GLU A 41 -11.28 2.52 -12.57
N ASP A 42 -11.49 2.66 -13.88
CA ASP A 42 -12.41 3.63 -14.51
C ASP A 42 -13.90 3.26 -14.35
N ASN A 43 -14.22 2.07 -13.84
CA ASN A 43 -15.61 1.65 -13.73
C ASN A 43 -16.31 2.39 -12.60
N LYS A 44 -17.51 2.88 -12.89
CA LYS A 44 -18.41 3.38 -11.85
C LYS A 44 -18.75 2.28 -10.84
N THR A 45 -18.55 2.56 -9.55
CA THR A 45 -19.09 1.74 -8.46
C THR A 45 -20.54 2.12 -8.17
N ASP A 46 -21.44 1.14 -8.25
CA ASP A 46 -22.87 1.35 -8.03
C ASP A 46 -23.18 1.65 -6.55
N VAL A 47 -24.12 2.55 -6.29
CA VAL A 47 -24.55 2.97 -4.95
C VAL A 47 -25.00 1.77 -4.11
N ALA A 48 -25.66 0.77 -4.71
CA ALA A 48 -26.10 -0.44 -3.99
C ALA A 48 -24.91 -1.24 -3.42
N ILE A 49 -23.76 -1.23 -4.10
CA ILE A 49 -22.53 -1.85 -3.60
C ILE A 49 -21.99 -1.03 -2.42
N LEU A 50 -21.95 0.30 -2.54
CA LEU A 50 -21.48 1.19 -1.47
C LEU A 50 -22.35 1.08 -0.20
N GLU A 51 -23.67 0.96 -0.33
CA GLU A 51 -24.58 0.88 0.82
C GLU A 51 -24.31 -0.32 1.73
N SER A 52 -23.80 -1.42 1.17
CA SER A 52 -23.56 -2.68 1.87
C SER A 52 -22.07 -2.99 2.07
N GLY A 53 -21.20 -2.35 1.29
CA GLY A 53 -19.77 -2.63 1.19
C GLY A 53 -18.87 -1.74 2.06
N ILE A 54 -19.35 -0.60 2.55
CA ILE A 54 -18.56 0.30 3.40
C ILE A 54 -18.68 -0.07 4.88
N ILE A 55 -17.56 -0.05 5.59
CA ILE A 55 -17.47 -0.19 7.05
C ILE A 55 -16.67 1.00 7.61
N ILE A 56 -17.20 1.66 8.64
CA ILE A 56 -16.47 2.69 9.40
C ILE A 56 -16.62 2.34 10.88
N ASN A 57 -15.52 1.97 11.53
CA ASN A 57 -15.55 1.45 12.89
C ASN A 57 -16.05 2.50 13.91
N GLY A 58 -17.06 2.13 14.70
CA GLY A 58 -17.71 2.99 15.69
C GLY A 58 -18.69 4.02 15.11
N ALA A 59 -18.91 4.05 13.79
CA ALA A 59 -19.93 4.89 13.18
C ALA A 59 -21.33 4.32 13.36
N THR A 60 -22.33 5.21 13.42
CA THR A 60 -23.75 4.84 13.38
C THR A 60 -24.30 5.12 11.98
N LYS A 61 -25.02 4.16 11.41
CA LYS A 61 -25.67 4.32 10.10
C LYS A 61 -27.08 4.88 10.29
N ASN A 62 -27.35 6.03 9.68
CA ASN A 62 -28.61 6.76 9.78
C ASN A 62 -29.27 6.89 8.41
N SER A 63 -30.58 6.70 8.35
CA SER A 63 -31.34 6.84 7.10
C SER A 63 -31.60 8.31 6.74
N GLY A 64 -31.54 8.63 5.44
CA GLY A 64 -31.88 9.95 4.91
C GLY A 64 -30.67 10.83 4.63
N ASN A 65 -30.84 12.14 4.79
CA ASN A 65 -29.77 13.11 4.52
C ASN A 65 -29.06 13.47 5.82
N PRO A 66 -27.72 13.69 5.80
CA PRO A 66 -27.03 14.27 6.93
C PRO A 66 -27.56 15.68 7.26
N PRO A 67 -27.43 16.17 8.50
CA PRO A 67 -27.77 17.53 8.87
C PRO A 67 -27.14 18.58 7.93
N SER A 68 -27.92 19.59 7.56
CA SER A 68 -27.45 20.64 6.64
C SER A 68 -26.43 21.57 7.33
N PRO A 69 -25.42 22.06 6.58
CA PRO A 69 -24.50 23.09 7.06
C PRO A 69 -25.24 24.28 7.66
N ASN A 70 -24.81 24.74 8.83
CA ASN A 70 -25.44 25.86 9.55
C ASN A 70 -24.41 26.82 10.18
N SER A 71 -23.12 26.57 9.96
CA SER A 71 -22.03 27.32 10.58
C SER A 71 -20.80 27.35 9.68
N ASN A 72 -19.81 28.16 10.05
CA ASN A 72 -18.47 28.15 9.46
C ASN A 72 -17.49 27.39 10.36
N LEU A 73 -17.85 26.16 10.74
CA LEU A 73 -16.93 25.26 11.44
C LEU A 73 -15.72 24.99 10.53
N ASP A 74 -14.51 25.20 11.05
CA ASP A 74 -13.28 25.01 10.27
C ASP A 74 -13.15 23.56 9.82
N PHE A 75 -12.92 23.35 8.53
CA PHE A 75 -12.78 22.03 7.94
C PHE A 75 -11.95 22.14 6.66
N ASN A 76 -10.85 21.40 6.60
CA ASN A 76 -9.96 21.37 5.44
C ASN A 76 -9.62 19.93 5.09
N ILE A 77 -9.88 19.56 3.83
CA ILE A 77 -9.45 18.29 3.23
C ILE A 77 -8.23 18.54 2.33
N THR A 78 -7.25 17.64 2.38
CA THR A 78 -5.96 17.86 1.71
C THR A 78 -6.01 17.58 0.21
N SER A 79 -6.93 16.72 -0.23
CA SER A 79 -7.15 16.37 -1.63
C SER A 79 -8.63 16.13 -1.91
N ASN A 80 -9.05 16.40 -3.14
CA ASN A 80 -10.39 16.07 -3.65
C ASN A 80 -10.44 14.72 -4.39
N SER A 81 -9.31 14.03 -4.51
CA SER A 81 -9.19 12.65 -4.99
C SER A 81 -8.23 11.85 -4.12
N GLN A 82 -8.50 10.57 -3.93
CA GLN A 82 -7.62 9.66 -3.21
C GLN A 82 -7.76 8.22 -3.72
N LYS A 83 -6.79 7.39 -3.35
CA LYS A 83 -6.73 5.98 -3.74
C LYS A 83 -7.20 5.09 -2.59
N GLY A 84 -7.81 3.96 -2.93
CA GLY A 84 -8.22 2.92 -2.01
C GLY A 84 -8.01 1.54 -2.61
N PHE A 85 -8.15 0.50 -1.79
CA PHE A 85 -7.82 -0.87 -2.20
C PHE A 85 -8.95 -1.83 -1.89
N GLN A 86 -9.21 -2.78 -2.80
CA GLN A 86 -10.27 -3.77 -2.63
C GLN A 86 -10.07 -4.56 -1.33
N SER A 87 -11.13 -4.83 -0.58
CA SER A 87 -11.04 -5.58 0.70
C SER A 87 -10.12 -4.96 1.77
N SER A 88 -9.68 -3.71 1.58
CA SER A 88 -8.88 -2.98 2.57
C SER A 88 -9.45 -1.59 2.81
N GLY A 89 -9.60 -0.81 1.76
CA GLY A 89 -10.23 0.50 1.80
C GLY A 89 -9.26 1.65 1.74
N PHE A 90 -9.57 2.73 2.45
CA PHE A 90 -8.87 4.01 2.35
C PHE A 90 -9.04 4.85 3.62
N ASP A 91 -8.24 5.90 3.72
CA ASP A 91 -8.24 6.82 4.86
C ASP A 91 -8.70 8.21 4.42
N ILE A 92 -9.71 8.75 5.10
CA ILE A 92 -10.12 10.16 4.94
C ILE A 92 -9.23 11.00 5.85
N LYS A 93 -8.34 11.79 5.24
CA LYS A 93 -7.43 12.69 5.95
C LYS A 93 -7.97 14.12 5.94
N PHE A 94 -8.07 14.73 7.11
CA PHE A 94 -8.53 16.12 7.24
C PHE A 94 -7.89 16.86 8.42
N SER A 95 -8.09 18.17 8.44
CA SER A 95 -7.69 19.03 9.55
C SER A 95 -8.78 20.03 9.91
N SER A 96 -8.79 20.43 11.19
CA SER A 96 -9.68 21.45 11.74
C SER A 96 -9.02 22.07 12.97
N ASN A 97 -9.21 23.38 13.14
CA ASN A 97 -8.84 24.14 14.35
C ASN A 97 -10.00 24.21 15.37
N ALA A 98 -11.13 23.59 15.07
CA ALA A 98 -12.31 23.57 15.94
C ALA A 98 -12.35 22.31 16.81
N ASP A 99 -13.12 22.38 17.90
CA ASP A 99 -13.42 21.22 18.75
C ASP A 99 -14.48 20.34 18.05
N VAL A 100 -14.03 19.42 17.20
CA VAL A 100 -14.90 18.53 16.42
C VAL A 100 -15.45 17.41 17.29
N ALA A 101 -16.77 17.21 17.26
CA ALA A 101 -17.46 16.12 17.96
C ALA A 101 -17.68 14.89 17.07
N GLY A 102 -17.66 15.07 15.75
CA GLY A 102 -17.68 13.99 14.78
C GLY A 102 -17.83 14.47 13.34
N ALA A 103 -18.11 13.53 12.43
CA ALA A 103 -18.30 13.78 11.01
C ALA A 103 -19.52 13.02 10.48
N TYR A 104 -20.23 13.64 9.53
CA TYR A 104 -21.22 12.96 8.71
C TYR A 104 -20.62 12.62 7.36
N ILE A 105 -20.75 11.37 6.93
CA ILE A 105 -20.23 10.89 5.64
C ILE A 105 -21.34 10.22 4.86
N ARG A 106 -21.54 10.62 3.60
CA ARG A 106 -22.48 9.99 2.69
C ARG A 106 -21.82 9.64 1.38
N PHE A 107 -21.97 8.40 0.95
CA PHE A 107 -21.37 7.92 -0.28
C PHE A 107 -22.28 8.19 -1.48
N LYS A 108 -21.66 8.32 -2.65
CA LYS A 108 -22.34 8.51 -3.92
C LYS A 108 -21.52 7.94 -5.05
N ASP A 109 -22.18 7.56 -6.12
CA ASP A 109 -21.49 7.21 -7.35
C ASP A 109 -20.96 8.46 -8.09
N VAL A 110 -20.14 8.25 -9.12
CA VAL A 110 -19.55 9.35 -9.92
C VAL A 110 -20.58 10.19 -10.69
N ASP A 111 -21.80 9.69 -10.86
CA ASP A 111 -22.91 10.44 -11.48
C ASP A 111 -23.67 11.31 -10.46
N GLY A 112 -23.31 11.22 -9.17
CA GLY A 112 -23.92 11.97 -8.07
C GLY A 112 -25.16 11.31 -7.46
N ASN A 113 -25.46 10.05 -7.78
CA ASN A 113 -26.51 9.30 -7.07
C ASN A 113 -25.99 8.90 -5.69
N VAL A 114 -26.76 9.20 -4.66
CA VAL A 114 -26.34 9.07 -3.25
C VAL A 114 -26.91 7.82 -2.59
N THR A 115 -26.19 7.27 -1.62
CA THR A 115 -26.69 6.19 -0.75
C THR A 115 -27.91 6.64 0.04
N ALA A 116 -28.83 5.72 0.34
CA ALA A 116 -30.03 6.00 1.15
C ALA A 116 -29.70 6.42 2.59
N ASP A 117 -28.57 5.92 3.10
CA ASP A 117 -28.08 6.16 4.45
C ASP A 117 -26.81 7.03 4.43
N TYR A 118 -26.50 7.63 5.57
CA TYR A 118 -25.22 8.27 5.87
C TYR A 118 -24.62 7.70 7.16
N PHE A 119 -23.31 7.83 7.32
CA PHE A 119 -22.57 7.48 8.51
C PHE A 119 -22.41 8.69 9.42
N ASP A 120 -22.70 8.51 10.70
CA ASP A 120 -22.40 9.44 11.79
C ASP A 120 -21.21 8.88 12.56
N VAL A 121 -20.04 9.52 12.39
CA VAL A 121 -18.75 9.05 12.90
C VAL A 121 -18.34 9.93 14.08
N PRO A 122 -18.40 9.42 15.32
CA PRO A 122 -18.00 10.20 16.48
C PRO A 122 -16.49 10.44 16.49
N ALA A 123 -16.05 11.56 17.06
CA ALA A 123 -14.63 11.90 17.13
C ALA A 123 -13.79 10.85 17.88
N SER A 124 -14.40 10.04 18.75
CA SER A 124 -13.75 8.89 19.40
C SER A 124 -13.33 7.77 18.42
N SER A 125 -13.89 7.76 17.22
CA SER A 125 -13.52 6.84 16.13
C SER A 125 -12.41 7.40 15.25
N PHE A 126 -12.00 8.65 15.45
CA PHE A 126 -10.94 9.24 14.65
C PHE A 126 -9.57 8.72 15.09
N GLY A 127 -8.72 8.45 14.12
CA GLY A 127 -7.29 8.25 14.31
C GLY A 127 -6.53 9.57 14.17
N THR A 128 -5.25 9.50 14.50
CA THR A 128 -4.26 10.46 13.97
C THR A 128 -3.53 9.73 12.85
N SER A 129 -3.00 10.41 11.83
CA SER A 129 -2.28 9.78 10.70
C SER A 129 -1.08 8.89 11.10
N PHE A 130 -0.77 8.83 12.40
CA PHE A 130 0.23 7.94 12.99
C PHE A 130 -0.34 6.63 13.54
N SER A 131 -1.64 6.36 13.40
CA SER A 131 -2.23 5.08 13.79
C SER A 131 -2.20 4.07 12.64
N ASN A 132 -0.99 3.64 12.25
CA ASN A 132 -0.84 2.25 11.81
C ASN A 132 -1.24 1.40 13.02
N LYS A 133 -2.47 0.87 13.03
CA LYS A 133 -2.85 -0.23 13.92
C LYS A 133 -2.09 -1.47 13.44
N GLY A 134 -0.82 -1.49 13.80
CA GLY A 134 0.21 -2.37 13.27
C GLY A 134 1.57 -1.71 13.43
N SER A 135 1.96 -1.37 14.66
CA SER A 135 3.33 -0.95 14.96
C SER A 135 4.26 -2.16 14.81
N PHE A 136 4.57 -2.53 13.57
CA PHE A 136 5.88 -3.04 13.23
C PHE A 136 6.60 -1.86 12.57
N ALA A 137 7.56 -1.29 13.28
CA ALA A 137 8.42 -0.19 12.82
C ALA A 137 9.39 -0.62 11.70
N ASN A 138 9.01 -1.61 10.88
CA ASN A 138 9.84 -2.29 9.91
C ASN A 138 9.13 -2.36 8.54
N SER A 139 8.64 -1.23 8.02
CA SER A 139 8.06 -1.19 6.67
C SER A 139 9.11 -1.27 5.55
N SER A 140 10.39 -1.47 5.86
CA SER A 140 11.40 -1.77 4.84
C SER A 140 11.27 -3.25 4.43
N ILE A 141 11.59 -3.57 3.17
CA ILE A 141 11.70 -4.96 2.68
C ILE A 141 12.64 -5.79 3.57
N ILE A 142 13.51 -5.13 4.34
CA ILE A 142 14.43 -5.71 5.30
C ILE A 142 14.18 -5.11 6.67
N ASN A 143 14.17 -5.96 7.71
CA ASN A 143 14.27 -5.53 9.11
C ASN A 143 15.62 -4.80 9.36
N LYS A 144 15.69 -3.51 9.03
CA LYS A 144 16.51 -2.58 9.80
C LYS A 144 15.62 -2.10 10.93
N LYS A 145 16.03 -2.38 12.17
CA LYS A 145 15.39 -1.85 13.36
C LYS A 145 15.73 -0.36 13.44
N ILE A 146 15.02 0.47 12.68
CA ILE A 146 15.11 1.91 12.83
C ILE A 146 14.38 2.22 14.13
N GLU A 147 15.12 2.53 15.19
CA GLU A 147 14.52 3.09 16.40
C GLU A 147 13.78 4.37 16.00
N SER A 148 12.45 4.27 15.91
CA SER A 148 11.56 5.40 15.72
C SER A 148 11.68 6.31 16.94
N THR A 149 12.62 7.24 16.87
CA THR A 149 12.60 8.41 17.73
C THR A 149 11.33 9.18 17.37
N THR A 150 10.35 9.08 18.26
CA THR A 150 9.07 9.78 18.18
C THR A 150 9.30 11.29 18.31
N LEU A 151 9.74 11.91 17.21
CA LEU A 151 9.76 13.34 17.05
C LEU A 151 8.41 13.78 16.49
N VAL A 152 7.59 14.27 17.41
CA VAL A 152 6.29 14.91 17.15
C VAL A 152 6.45 16.01 16.11
N ASN A 153 6.12 15.71 14.86
CA ASN A 153 5.90 16.74 13.85
C ASN A 153 4.51 17.35 14.10
N LYS A 154 4.46 18.68 14.24
CA LYS A 154 3.37 19.42 14.89
C LYS A 154 2.07 19.60 14.08
N ASN A 155 1.91 18.86 12.98
CA ASN A 155 0.75 18.92 12.09
C ASN A 155 0.16 17.52 11.92
N SER A 156 -0.48 16.97 12.97
CA SER A 156 -1.15 15.68 12.87
C SER A 156 -2.48 15.83 12.14
N GLU A 157 -2.57 15.36 10.90
CA GLU A 157 -3.84 15.18 10.21
C GLU A 157 -4.69 14.16 10.97
N THR A 158 -5.98 14.46 11.10
CA THR A 158 -6.99 13.56 11.67
C THR A 158 -7.45 12.59 10.59
N VAL A 159 -7.67 11.34 10.96
CA VAL A 159 -7.99 10.27 10.02
C VAL A 159 -9.30 9.58 10.39
N ILE A 160 -10.16 9.34 9.40
CA ILE A 160 -11.26 8.38 9.49
C ILE A 160 -10.91 7.23 8.56
N ASN A 161 -10.72 6.05 9.13
CA ASN A 161 -10.46 4.84 8.37
C ASN A 161 -11.78 4.26 7.83
N VAL A 162 -11.79 3.96 6.54
CA VAL A 162 -12.93 3.41 5.81
C VAL A 162 -12.54 2.06 5.26
N ASP A 163 -13.03 1.00 5.88
CA ASP A 163 -12.79 -0.37 5.46
C ASP A 163 -13.78 -0.76 4.34
N LEU A 164 -13.31 -1.56 3.38
CA LEU A 164 -14.14 -2.10 2.29
C LEU A 164 -14.33 -3.60 2.44
N LYS A 165 -15.57 -4.04 2.26
CA LYS A 165 -15.85 -5.47 2.07
C LYS A 165 -15.37 -5.96 0.72
N THR A 166 -15.14 -7.26 0.62
CA THR A 166 -14.79 -7.98 -0.61
C THR A 166 -15.79 -7.81 -1.76
N THR A 167 -17.00 -7.32 -1.48
CA THR A 167 -18.03 -7.03 -2.49
C THR A 167 -17.79 -5.73 -3.26
N VAL A 168 -16.91 -4.85 -2.77
CA VAL A 168 -16.57 -3.59 -3.45
C VAL A 168 -15.47 -3.88 -4.48
N PRO A 169 -15.75 -3.77 -5.79
CA PRO A 169 -14.76 -4.01 -6.84
C PRO A 169 -13.82 -2.81 -7.00
N ALA A 170 -12.81 -2.97 -7.85
CA ALA A 170 -12.09 -1.83 -8.42
C ALA A 170 -13.06 -0.93 -9.18
N GLY A 171 -12.77 0.37 -9.20
CA GLY A 171 -13.67 1.37 -9.76
C GLY A 171 -13.69 2.68 -8.97
N GLU A 172 -14.53 3.61 -9.38
CA GLU A 172 -14.63 4.95 -8.79
C GLU A 172 -15.97 5.20 -8.10
N PHE A 173 -15.92 5.97 -7.01
CA PHE A 173 -17.08 6.59 -6.38
C PHE A 173 -16.65 7.88 -5.66
N CYS A 174 -17.60 8.61 -5.08
CA CYS A 174 -17.29 9.78 -4.25
C CYS A 174 -18.02 9.71 -2.92
N TYR A 175 -17.62 10.56 -1.98
CA TYR A 175 -18.36 10.78 -0.74
C TYR A 175 -18.44 12.28 -0.44
N ASP A 176 -19.53 12.63 0.23
CA ASP A 176 -19.74 13.93 0.85
C ASP A 176 -19.43 13.81 2.33
N ILE A 177 -18.63 14.73 2.86
CA ILE A 177 -18.27 14.79 4.27
C ILE A 177 -18.49 16.20 4.83
N CYS A 178 -19.00 16.29 6.05
CA CYS A 178 -18.97 17.51 6.86
C CYS A 178 -18.68 17.17 8.32
N LEU A 179 -18.07 18.11 9.04
CA LEU A 179 -17.79 17.99 10.47
C LEU A 179 -18.93 18.59 11.29
N TYR A 180 -19.12 18.11 12.51
CA TYR A 180 -20.02 18.71 13.49
C TYR A 180 -19.36 18.85 14.87
N ASP A 181 -19.78 19.85 15.64
CA ASP A 181 -19.32 20.08 17.02
C ASP A 181 -20.37 19.68 18.07
N SER A 182 -20.02 19.86 19.36
CA SER A 182 -20.90 19.50 20.48
C SER A 182 -22.18 20.36 20.59
N GLN A 183 -22.22 21.48 19.87
CA GLN A 183 -23.34 22.42 19.80
C GLN A 183 -24.23 22.16 18.57
N ASN A 184 -23.93 21.12 17.77
CA ASN A 184 -24.57 20.81 16.49
C ASN A 184 -24.36 21.89 15.42
N ASN A 185 -23.26 22.64 15.50
CA ASN A 185 -22.79 23.41 14.37
C ASN A 185 -22.19 22.45 13.35
N VAL A 186 -22.54 22.60 12.08
CA VAL A 186 -22.12 21.74 10.97
C VAL A 186 -21.34 22.57 9.96
N SER A 187 -20.18 22.07 9.51
CA SER A 187 -19.32 22.70 8.52
C SER A 187 -19.95 22.72 7.11
N THR A 188 -19.25 23.33 6.15
CA THR A 188 -19.52 23.09 4.72
C THR A 188 -19.32 21.62 4.37
N ILE A 189 -20.00 21.18 3.30
CA ILE A 189 -19.84 19.84 2.74
C ILE A 189 -18.68 19.87 1.75
N GLU A 190 -17.73 18.96 1.92
CA GLU A 190 -16.67 18.69 0.95
C GLU A 190 -16.98 17.38 0.22
N THR A 191 -16.78 17.37 -1.11
CA THR A 191 -16.88 16.15 -1.93
C THR A 191 -15.49 15.67 -2.28
N VAL A 192 -15.23 14.38 -2.07
CA VAL A 192 -13.97 13.72 -2.47
C VAL A 192 -14.29 12.46 -3.23
N CYS A 193 -13.57 12.21 -4.32
CA CYS A 193 -13.69 10.98 -5.08
C CYS A 193 -12.56 10.00 -4.72
N VAL A 194 -12.88 8.71 -4.83
CA VAL A 194 -12.00 7.61 -4.50
C VAL A 194 -11.94 6.68 -5.69
N THR A 195 -10.72 6.39 -6.14
CA THR A 195 -10.43 5.33 -7.09
C THR A 195 -9.99 4.11 -6.30
N ILE A 196 -10.70 3.00 -6.47
CA ILE A 196 -10.32 1.70 -5.92
C ILE A 196 -9.47 1.00 -6.96
N GLU A 197 -8.20 0.87 -6.65
CA GLU A 197 -7.19 0.25 -7.51
C GLU A 197 -7.55 -1.23 -7.77
N ALA A 198 -7.27 -1.69 -8.98
CA ALA A 198 -7.34 -3.09 -9.33
C ALA A 198 -6.08 -3.81 -8.84
N TRP A 199 -6.24 -5.07 -8.46
CA TRP A 199 -5.08 -5.91 -8.21
C TRP A 199 -4.39 -6.29 -9.53
N GLY A 200 -3.06 -6.22 -9.54
CA GLY A 200 -2.25 -6.44 -10.73
C GLY A 200 -1.91 -5.13 -11.45
N GLY A 201 -1.99 -5.15 -12.77
CA GLY A 201 -1.87 -3.94 -13.59
C GLY A 201 -0.52 -3.69 -14.27
N ASN A 202 0.47 -4.56 -14.06
CA ASN A 202 1.75 -4.49 -14.78
C ASN A 202 2.30 -5.87 -15.13
N ALA A 203 2.20 -6.24 -16.40
CA ALA A 203 2.65 -7.55 -16.89
C ALA A 203 4.16 -7.78 -16.72
N GLN A 204 4.99 -6.74 -16.70
CA GLN A 204 6.44 -6.90 -16.53
C GLN A 204 6.80 -7.28 -15.09
N LEU A 205 6.00 -6.90 -14.09
CA LEU A 205 6.22 -7.27 -12.68
C LEU A 205 5.92 -8.72 -12.40
N VAL A 206 4.94 -9.30 -13.08
CA VAL A 206 4.52 -10.69 -12.87
C VAL A 206 5.72 -11.62 -12.97
N GLY A 207 5.96 -12.43 -11.93
CA GLY A 207 7.11 -13.32 -11.84
C GLY A 207 7.73 -13.35 -10.45
N LYS A 208 8.77 -14.19 -10.32
CA LYS A 208 9.53 -14.39 -9.08
C LYS A 208 10.80 -13.57 -9.11
N TRP A 209 11.06 -12.89 -8.00
CA TRP A 209 12.13 -11.90 -7.87
C TRP A 209 12.93 -12.15 -6.61
N LYS A 210 14.20 -12.49 -6.76
CA LYS A 210 15.13 -12.65 -5.65
C LYS A 210 15.89 -11.35 -5.43
N LEU A 211 15.94 -10.88 -4.19
CA LEU A 211 16.73 -9.71 -3.84
C LEU A 211 18.23 -10.01 -4.03
N GLU A 212 18.93 -9.14 -4.75
CA GLU A 212 20.38 -9.25 -4.96
C GLU A 212 21.16 -8.17 -4.19
N GLU A 213 20.63 -6.96 -4.15
CA GLU A 213 21.32 -5.81 -3.57
C GLU A 213 20.33 -4.82 -2.96
N ILE A 214 20.77 -4.17 -1.89
CA ILE A 214 20.09 -3.01 -1.31
C ILE A 214 21.13 -1.90 -1.26
N THR A 215 20.78 -0.77 -1.84
CA THR A 215 21.54 0.45 -1.68
C THR A 215 20.76 1.32 -0.69
N ASP A 216 21.34 1.48 0.49
CA ASP A 216 20.82 2.34 1.56
C ASP A 216 21.95 3.25 2.05
N ILE A 217 21.61 4.28 2.80
CA ILE A 217 22.58 5.01 3.61
C ILE A 217 23.02 4.04 4.71
N ASP A 218 24.30 3.64 4.70
CA ASP A 218 24.91 2.93 5.83
C ASP A 218 24.90 3.88 7.04
N ASP A 219 23.86 3.75 7.88
CA ASP A 219 23.75 4.41 9.17
C ASP A 219 24.82 3.84 10.10
N THR A 220 26.02 4.39 9.95
CA THR A 220 27.13 4.18 10.85
C THR A 220 27.10 5.23 11.93
N PHE A 221 27.50 4.84 13.14
CA PHE A 221 27.69 5.77 14.24
C PHE A 221 29.06 5.56 14.87
N ASP A 222 29.49 6.58 15.61
CA ASP A 222 30.78 6.57 16.27
C ASP A 222 30.64 6.05 17.71
N ILE A 223 31.55 5.16 18.11
CA ILE A 223 31.74 4.72 19.49
C ILE A 223 33.04 5.31 20.01
N ASP A 224 32.94 6.01 21.15
CA ASP A 224 34.08 6.44 21.93
C ASP A 224 34.67 5.25 22.70
N CYS A 225 35.94 4.95 22.43
CA CYS A 225 36.66 3.86 23.06
C CYS A 225 37.23 4.26 24.43
N ASN A 226 37.44 3.27 25.30
CA ASN A 226 38.06 3.48 26.62
C ASN A 226 39.51 3.99 26.56
N ASN A 227 40.21 3.77 25.45
CA ASN A 227 41.56 4.27 25.20
C ASN A 227 41.59 5.71 24.66
N GLY A 228 40.43 6.37 24.51
CA GLY A 228 40.28 7.71 23.94
C GLY A 228 40.32 7.76 22.41
N GLY A 229 40.31 6.60 21.74
CA GLY A 229 40.06 6.50 20.30
C GLY A 229 38.57 6.49 19.97
N THR A 230 38.26 6.48 18.68
CA THR A 230 36.89 6.40 18.16
C THR A 230 36.86 5.40 17.02
N ILE A 231 35.80 4.60 16.94
CA ILE A 231 35.53 3.68 15.83
C ILE A 231 34.15 3.98 15.23
N ASN A 232 34.05 3.86 13.91
CA ASN A 232 32.80 3.99 13.18
C ASN A 232 32.22 2.59 12.92
N VAL A 233 30.97 2.36 13.29
CA VAL A 233 30.37 1.02 13.38
C VAL A 233 28.95 0.99 12.83
N LEU A 234 28.53 -0.19 12.38
CA LEU A 234 27.12 -0.51 12.10
C LEU A 234 26.50 -1.17 13.34
N GLU A 235 25.25 -0.81 13.65
CA GLU A 235 24.51 -1.39 14.78
C GLU A 235 24.32 -2.91 14.64
N SER A 236 24.20 -3.39 13.40
CA SER A 236 23.99 -4.79 13.11
C SER A 236 24.83 -5.25 11.93
N ASN A 237 25.03 -6.56 11.83
CA ASN A 237 25.70 -7.21 10.73
C ASN A 237 24.85 -8.39 10.24
N ILE A 238 24.50 -8.35 8.95
CA ILE A 238 23.69 -9.37 8.30
C ILE A 238 24.61 -10.54 7.92
N ILE A 239 24.43 -11.68 8.59
CA ILE A 239 25.18 -12.92 8.31
C ILE A 239 24.65 -13.58 7.03
N SER A 240 23.32 -13.64 6.90
CA SER A 240 22.67 -14.18 5.72
C SER A 240 21.32 -13.51 5.50
N GLN A 241 20.94 -13.40 4.24
CA GLN A 241 19.65 -12.86 3.83
C GLN A 241 19.24 -13.51 2.52
N ASP A 242 17.99 -13.98 2.48
CA ASP A 242 17.34 -14.51 1.29
C ASP A 242 15.90 -13.97 1.27
N ILE A 243 15.60 -13.14 0.29
CA ILE A 243 14.28 -12.54 0.11
C ILE A 243 13.82 -12.87 -1.30
N LEU A 244 12.67 -13.53 -1.39
CA LEU A 244 12.04 -13.92 -2.65
C LEU A 244 10.63 -13.38 -2.68
N VAL A 245 10.35 -12.51 -3.65
CA VAL A 245 9.06 -11.87 -3.87
C VAL A 245 8.38 -12.49 -5.08
N TYR A 246 7.07 -12.63 -5.03
CA TYR A 246 6.27 -13.18 -6.12
C TYR A 246 5.04 -12.32 -6.40
N PHE A 247 5.03 -11.69 -7.58
CA PHE A 247 3.90 -10.97 -8.12
C PHE A 247 3.15 -11.89 -9.09
N ASN A 248 1.91 -12.24 -8.77
CA ASN A 248 1.08 -13.07 -9.65
C ASN A 248 0.27 -12.21 -10.62
N GLU A 249 -0.05 -12.78 -11.78
CA GLU A 249 -0.86 -12.15 -12.82
C GLU A 249 -2.26 -11.77 -12.34
N ASP A 250 -2.84 -12.54 -11.41
CA ASP A 250 -4.15 -12.25 -10.81
C ASP A 250 -4.12 -11.16 -9.73
N GLY A 251 -2.96 -10.52 -9.52
CA GLY A 251 -2.78 -9.47 -8.52
C GLY A 251 -2.49 -10.00 -7.12
N SER A 252 -2.42 -11.32 -6.90
CA SER A 252 -1.98 -11.87 -5.62
C SER A 252 -0.47 -11.71 -5.43
N TYR A 253 -0.07 -11.49 -4.17
CA TYR A 253 1.30 -11.25 -3.74
C TYR A 253 1.69 -12.28 -2.68
N ASN A 254 2.92 -12.75 -2.74
CA ASN A 254 3.57 -13.37 -1.59
C ASN A 254 5.07 -13.14 -1.62
N ASP A 255 5.68 -13.18 -0.44
CA ASP A 255 7.12 -13.25 -0.33
C ASP A 255 7.56 -14.15 0.82
N SER A 256 8.79 -14.64 0.72
CA SER A 256 9.47 -15.37 1.78
C SER A 256 10.74 -14.65 2.16
N GLN A 257 10.98 -14.53 3.47
CA GLN A 257 12.19 -13.96 4.03
C GLN A 257 12.87 -14.95 4.94
N LYS A 258 14.16 -15.15 4.72
CA LYS A 258 15.01 -15.93 5.61
C LYS A 258 16.28 -15.14 5.89
N GLY A 259 16.63 -14.99 7.15
CA GLY A 259 17.80 -14.20 7.51
C GLY A 259 18.40 -14.56 8.85
N GLU A 260 19.63 -14.12 9.03
CA GLU A 260 20.35 -14.18 10.30
C GLU A 260 21.17 -12.90 10.46
N THR A 261 20.97 -12.22 11.59
CA THR A 261 21.61 -10.95 11.92
C THR A 261 22.22 -11.04 13.31
N VAL A 262 23.39 -10.44 13.49
CA VAL A 262 24.01 -10.23 14.81
C VAL A 262 24.09 -8.74 15.10
N TYR A 263 23.94 -8.39 16.37
CA TYR A 263 23.95 -7.00 16.82
C TYR A 263 25.28 -6.65 17.47
N LEU A 264 25.64 -5.38 17.37
CA LEU A 264 26.85 -4.85 17.94
C LEU A 264 26.87 -5.04 19.46
N ASP A 265 27.97 -5.59 19.98
CA ASP A 265 28.26 -5.52 21.41
C ASP A 265 28.97 -4.19 21.68
N TYR A 266 28.18 -3.19 22.08
CA TYR A 266 28.68 -1.84 22.36
C TYR A 266 29.79 -1.86 23.43
N SER A 267 29.61 -2.63 24.50
CA SER A 267 30.54 -2.64 25.63
C SER A 267 31.87 -3.28 25.25
N ALA A 268 31.83 -4.44 24.58
CA ALA A 268 33.03 -5.11 24.11
C ALA A 268 33.75 -4.30 23.01
N SER A 269 33.00 -3.63 22.13
CA SER A 269 33.57 -2.79 21.08
C SER A 269 34.28 -1.56 21.67
N ALA A 270 33.68 -0.89 22.64
CA ALA A 270 34.27 0.26 23.33
C ALA A 270 35.51 -0.13 24.17
N GLU A 271 35.51 -1.31 24.78
CA GLU A 271 36.65 -1.82 25.57
C GLU A 271 37.85 -2.16 24.70
N THR A 272 37.63 -2.84 23.57
CA THR A 272 38.70 -3.30 22.67
C THR A 272 39.11 -2.25 21.64
N CYS A 273 38.28 -1.23 21.42
CA CYS A 273 38.39 -0.26 20.33
C CYS A 273 38.46 -0.93 18.94
N THR A 274 37.67 -1.99 18.78
CA THR A 274 37.45 -2.72 17.52
C THR A 274 35.99 -3.14 17.44
N VAL A 275 35.45 -3.36 16.24
CA VAL A 275 34.05 -3.77 16.09
C VAL A 275 33.87 -5.21 16.59
N VAL A 276 33.01 -5.39 17.59
CA VAL A 276 32.64 -6.69 18.15
C VAL A 276 31.13 -6.86 18.06
N TYR A 277 30.68 -7.92 17.40
CA TYR A 277 29.27 -8.33 17.36
C TYR A 277 29.00 -9.42 18.40
N SER A 278 27.77 -9.47 18.88
CA SER A 278 27.27 -10.52 19.75
C SER A 278 27.46 -11.91 19.14
N THR A 279 27.62 -12.92 19.99
CA THR A 279 27.60 -14.33 19.58
C THR A 279 26.19 -14.84 19.35
N ASP A 280 25.19 -14.20 19.96
CA ASP A 280 23.79 -14.54 19.76
C ASP A 280 23.29 -13.86 18.49
N SER A 281 22.70 -14.64 17.60
CA SER A 281 22.08 -14.17 16.37
C SER A 281 20.55 -14.15 16.50
N GLU A 282 19.93 -13.16 15.89
CA GLU A 282 18.51 -13.15 15.61
C GLU A 282 18.27 -13.77 14.23
N LYS A 283 17.29 -14.69 14.18
CA LYS A 283 16.91 -15.41 12.95
C LYS A 283 15.51 -15.01 12.56
N MET A 284 15.30 -14.99 11.25
CA MET A 284 14.01 -14.77 10.63
C MET A 284 13.75 -15.91 9.64
N ASP A 285 12.50 -16.38 9.62
CA ASP A 285 11.97 -17.28 8.61
C ASP A 285 10.47 -17.00 8.52
N GLU A 286 10.05 -16.21 7.53
CA GLU A 286 8.69 -15.70 7.41
C GLU A 286 8.13 -15.89 6.00
N GLU A 287 6.82 -16.11 5.91
CA GLU A 287 6.06 -16.03 4.67
C GLU A 287 4.94 -15.00 4.81
N ARG A 288 4.80 -14.13 3.81
CA ARG A 288 3.81 -13.06 3.81
C ARG A 288 2.91 -13.18 2.59
N TYR A 289 1.61 -12.94 2.78
CA TYR A 289 0.60 -13.12 1.75
C TYR A 289 -0.28 -11.89 1.65
N GLY A 290 -0.51 -11.43 0.43
CA GLY A 290 -1.18 -10.18 0.15
C GLY A 290 -1.71 -10.10 -1.26
N ASN A 291 -2.03 -8.88 -1.67
CA ASN A 291 -2.23 -8.48 -3.05
C ASN A 291 -1.33 -7.29 -3.39
N TRP A 292 -1.12 -7.04 -4.68
CA TRP A 292 -0.39 -5.88 -5.19
C TRP A 292 -1.23 -5.14 -6.23
N ALA A 293 -1.09 -3.82 -6.27
CA ALA A 293 -1.69 -2.95 -7.28
C ALA A 293 -0.61 -2.06 -7.89
N PHE A 294 -0.66 -1.86 -9.21
CA PHE A 294 0.22 -0.96 -9.93
C PHE A 294 -0.55 0.26 -10.42
N ASP A 295 -0.03 1.40 -10.00
CA ASP A 295 -0.53 2.72 -10.31
C ASP A 295 0.22 3.27 -11.52
N GLU A 296 -0.47 3.31 -12.67
CA GLU A 296 0.11 3.70 -13.94
C GLU A 296 0.41 5.19 -14.07
N ASP A 297 -0.28 6.02 -13.30
CA ASP A 297 -0.09 7.48 -13.29
C ASP A 297 1.20 7.88 -12.56
N ASP A 298 1.47 7.25 -11.41
CA ASP A 298 2.63 7.57 -10.57
C ASP A 298 3.79 6.57 -10.73
N ASN A 299 3.59 5.49 -11.49
CA ASN A 299 4.54 4.37 -11.66
C ASN A 299 4.97 3.78 -10.31
N ARG A 300 3.96 3.48 -9.49
CA ARG A 300 4.11 3.00 -8.12
C ARG A 300 3.44 1.65 -7.91
N ILE A 301 3.98 0.88 -6.98
CA ILE A 301 3.38 -0.39 -6.52
C ILE A 301 2.95 -0.21 -5.06
N THR A 302 1.73 -0.62 -4.76
CA THR A 302 1.28 -0.79 -3.38
C THR A 302 1.08 -2.27 -3.09
N ILE A 303 1.53 -2.72 -1.92
CA ILE A 303 1.37 -4.10 -1.44
C ILE A 303 0.53 -4.06 -0.16
N VAL A 304 -0.57 -4.81 -0.18
CA VAL A 304 -1.47 -4.98 0.96
C VAL A 304 -1.37 -6.41 1.46
N LEU A 305 -0.89 -6.60 2.69
CA LEU A 305 -0.75 -7.93 3.30
C LEU A 305 -1.99 -8.31 4.08
N PHE A 306 -2.48 -9.52 3.89
CA PHE A 306 -3.59 -10.10 4.66
C PHE A 306 -3.12 -11.11 5.69
N SER A 307 -1.91 -11.66 5.55
CA SER A 307 -1.32 -12.51 6.59
C SER A 307 0.20 -12.52 6.58
N ILE A 308 0.79 -12.72 7.76
CA ILE A 308 2.21 -12.97 7.99
C ILE A 308 2.31 -14.26 8.81
N LYS A 309 3.15 -15.18 8.35
CA LYS A 309 3.43 -16.45 9.02
C LYS A 309 4.89 -16.47 9.45
N ASP A 310 5.11 -16.51 10.76
CA ASP A 310 6.43 -16.77 11.35
C ASP A 310 6.64 -18.29 11.40
N LEU A 311 7.63 -18.78 10.64
CA LEU A 311 7.98 -20.19 10.53
C LEU A 311 8.92 -20.67 11.65
N LEU A 312 9.44 -19.76 12.48
CA LEU A 312 10.22 -20.06 13.68
C LEU A 312 9.34 -20.14 14.92
N ASP A 313 8.33 -19.25 15.03
CA ASP A 313 7.33 -19.26 16.09
C ASP A 313 5.94 -18.88 15.57
N SER A 314 5.07 -19.88 15.40
CA SER A 314 3.71 -19.68 14.92
C SER A 314 2.85 -18.73 15.77
N ASN A 315 3.22 -18.46 17.03
CA ASN A 315 2.48 -17.51 17.87
C ASN A 315 2.65 -16.05 17.43
N ASN A 316 3.67 -15.76 16.61
CA ASN A 316 3.91 -14.44 16.03
C ASN A 316 3.22 -14.26 14.67
N SER A 317 2.49 -15.27 14.18
CA SER A 317 1.72 -15.15 12.95
C SER A 317 0.51 -14.24 13.15
N VAL A 318 0.20 -13.41 12.15
CA VAL A 318 -0.86 -12.40 12.20
C VAL A 318 -1.72 -12.47 10.93
N ASP A 319 -3.03 -12.35 11.09
CA ASP A 319 -3.99 -12.16 10.00
C ASP A 319 -4.62 -10.78 10.10
N TYR A 320 -4.78 -10.10 8.96
CA TYR A 320 -5.37 -8.77 8.84
C TYR A 320 -6.68 -8.87 8.05
N GLU A 321 -7.82 -8.71 8.74
CA GLU A 321 -9.15 -8.85 8.13
C GLU A 321 -9.37 -7.92 6.92
N PHE A 322 -8.88 -6.68 7.01
CA PHE A 322 -8.95 -5.66 5.96
C PHE A 322 -7.56 -5.36 5.37
N GLY A 323 -6.63 -6.30 5.51
CA GLY A 323 -5.25 -6.11 5.09
C GLY A 323 -4.51 -5.02 5.88
N ASP A 324 -3.20 -4.97 5.68
CA ASP A 324 -2.33 -3.91 6.15
C ASP A 324 -1.54 -3.37 4.95
N LYS A 325 -1.53 -2.05 4.76
CA LYS A 325 -0.76 -1.40 3.69
C LYS A 325 0.71 -1.45 4.06
N PHE A 326 1.33 -2.57 3.76
CA PHE A 326 2.70 -2.86 4.16
C PHE A 326 3.70 -2.03 3.38
N PHE A 327 3.46 -1.84 2.08
CA PHE A 327 4.17 -0.87 1.25
C PHE A 327 3.18 0.04 0.54
N ASP A 328 3.28 1.34 0.79
CA ASP A 328 2.40 2.35 0.19
C ASP A 328 3.21 3.18 -0.83
N GLY A 329 3.15 2.76 -2.10
CA GLY A 329 3.70 3.51 -3.21
C GLY A 329 5.21 3.34 -3.45
N LEU A 330 5.69 2.11 -3.60
CA LEU A 330 7.05 1.79 -4.04
C LEU A 330 7.29 2.24 -5.49
N PHE A 331 8.29 3.07 -5.74
CA PHE A 331 8.55 3.60 -7.08
C PHE A 331 9.37 2.64 -7.93
N ILE A 332 8.92 2.32 -9.15
CA ILE A 332 9.67 1.45 -10.07
C ILE A 332 10.68 2.29 -10.84
N LYS A 333 11.98 2.17 -10.52
CA LYS A 333 13.06 2.85 -11.26
C LYS A 333 13.38 2.17 -12.58
N GLU A 334 13.36 0.85 -12.58
CA GLU A 334 13.74 0.03 -13.74
C GLU A 334 13.04 -1.33 -13.66
N ILE A 335 12.50 -1.80 -14.78
CA ILE A 335 12.02 -3.16 -14.93
C ILE A 335 12.40 -3.74 -16.28
N THR A 336 12.95 -4.95 -16.27
CA THR A 336 13.37 -5.69 -17.46
C THR A 336 13.01 -7.17 -17.30
N GLU A 337 13.35 -8.00 -18.29
CA GLU A 337 13.17 -9.45 -18.20
C GLU A 337 13.96 -10.09 -17.05
N THR A 338 15.05 -9.48 -16.59
CA THR A 338 15.93 -10.10 -15.58
C THR A 338 16.15 -9.26 -14.34
N LYS A 339 15.78 -7.97 -14.35
CA LYS A 339 16.11 -7.01 -13.30
C LYS A 339 14.89 -6.15 -12.95
N LEU A 340 14.68 -5.93 -11.66
CA LEU A 340 13.70 -5.02 -11.10
C LEU A 340 14.41 -4.12 -10.08
N VAL A 341 14.25 -2.81 -10.23
CA VAL A 341 14.78 -1.82 -9.29
C VAL A 341 13.62 -1.02 -8.74
N ILE A 342 13.45 -1.11 -7.43
CA ILE A 342 12.39 -0.43 -6.68
C ILE A 342 13.04 0.56 -5.71
N GLU A 343 12.45 1.74 -5.58
CA GLU A 343 12.84 2.74 -4.60
C GLU A 343 11.70 2.99 -3.60
N GLU A 344 12.06 2.98 -2.32
CA GLU A 344 11.20 3.41 -1.22
C GLU A 344 11.72 4.77 -0.72
N VAL A 345 10.82 5.75 -0.62
CA VAL A 345 11.12 7.03 0.01
C VAL A 345 10.60 6.98 1.43
N SER A 346 11.50 7.02 2.40
CA SER A 346 11.10 6.98 3.80
C SER A 346 10.36 8.27 4.20
N PRO A 347 9.55 8.24 5.27
CA PRO A 347 8.94 9.45 5.84
C PRO A 347 9.96 10.52 6.26
N PHE A 348 11.22 10.15 6.42
CA PHE A 348 12.32 11.04 6.78
C PHE A 348 13.10 11.59 5.57
N GLY A 349 12.68 11.24 4.35
CA GLY A 349 13.21 11.75 3.10
C GLY A 349 14.51 11.11 2.63
N PHE A 350 14.89 9.95 3.18
CA PHE A 350 15.95 9.13 2.62
C PHE A 350 15.36 8.08 1.67
N GLU A 351 16.14 7.69 0.68
CA GLU A 351 15.75 6.77 -0.39
C GLU A 351 16.47 5.44 -0.19
N VAL A 352 15.71 4.35 -0.15
CA VAL A 352 16.25 2.98 -0.14
C VAL A 352 15.98 2.36 -1.50
N THR A 353 17.03 1.86 -2.16
CA THR A 353 16.90 1.18 -3.45
C THR A 353 17.08 -0.32 -3.27
N TYR A 354 16.13 -1.09 -3.78
CA TYR A 354 16.16 -2.54 -3.81
C TYR A 354 16.36 -3.03 -5.25
N VAL A 355 17.35 -3.89 -5.45
CA VAL A 355 17.64 -4.51 -6.75
C VAL A 355 17.33 -5.99 -6.67
N PHE A 356 16.39 -6.42 -7.49
CA PHE A 356 15.98 -7.81 -7.62
C PHE A 356 16.36 -8.38 -8.97
N LYS A 357 16.56 -9.70 -8.98
CA LYS A 357 16.73 -10.50 -10.16
C LYS A 357 15.61 -11.52 -10.32
N ARG A 358 15.15 -11.70 -11.56
CA ARG A 358 14.12 -12.69 -11.87
C ARG A 358 14.68 -14.12 -11.73
N VAL A 359 13.91 -15.04 -11.15
CA VAL A 359 14.31 -16.44 -10.89
C VAL A 359 13.32 -17.48 -11.38
#